data_AF-A0A8H3CIV1-F1
#
_entry.id   AF-A0A8H3CIV1-F1
#
_cell.length_a   1.000
_cell.length_b   1.000
_cell.length_c   1.000
_cell.angle_alpha   90.00
_cell.angle_beta   90.00
_cell.angle_gamma   90.00
#
_symmetry.space_group_name_H-M   'P 1'
#
loop_
_entity.id
_entity.type
_entity.pdbx_description
1 polymer ?
#
loop_
_entity_poly.entity_id
_entity_poly.type
_entity_poly.pdbx_seq_one_letter_code
_entity_poly.pdbx_strand_id
1 'polypeptide(L)'
;LNILRHHFRKVEQKFPQPAFEFYRKMPDNSGARPGTPGLNLLSLDGGGITGLSSLLIVKEIMSRAQANNQQDNILKPCELFDMIAGTGTGAISAVMLGRLRMSIDDAIRSYTQLTRSVFSERKLTFTGETGAFKATVLERELKAMVCRAVGDEDAKMMENQQPDEGVRCKVVVYAMSSYNLTSALPVAFRSYPSTATSARCAIWQALRATTAHPHMFKGIEVDVEGTDLKSMFTHGGLGCANPTPRLLEEARQEYPGRSVASITSIGTGHPRTIQIVAGRTRSSWTTREAMAKVMRVAQEMAEGSERVAEEIARRFTDVGSGYYRLNVQQGIQGVEASEWERLDEVAAHTRAYLDQIEVKLKIDRLVGEISQKAAVWETSHIDGRVPIALKVMRDNIRSLPPSSSRFTGREEYIAKARAYFTSGSQGRRVFVLYGLGGAGKTQIALRCAEELREQLPHVMFVDASSEQSIQTSLTAIAMGNNVGESYLDTLKWMGQHGRTCLLVLDNADDPKSLQL
;
A
#
# COMPACT_ATOMS: atom_id res chain seq x y z
N LEU A 1 -24.73 22.00 32.16
CA LEU A 1 -25.52 23.26 32.00
C LEU A 1 -24.70 24.56 31.75
N ASN A 2 -23.37 24.52 31.57
CA ASN A 2 -22.58 25.72 31.16
C ASN A 2 -22.00 25.66 29.73
N ILE A 3 -22.32 24.62 28.95
CA ILE A 3 -21.91 24.50 27.53
C ILE A 3 -23.06 24.89 26.56
N LEU A 4 -24.26 25.19 27.11
CA LEU A 4 -25.45 25.61 26.36
C LEU A 4 -25.52 27.13 26.06
N ARG A 5 -24.52 27.94 26.43
CA ARG A 5 -24.57 29.41 26.27
C ARG A 5 -23.66 30.01 25.19
N HIS A 6 -22.74 29.27 24.57
CA HIS A 6 -21.68 29.89 23.76
C HIS A 6 -21.75 29.67 22.24
N HIS A 7 -22.74 28.96 21.70
CA HIS A 7 -22.75 28.60 20.27
C HIS A 7 -23.78 29.30 19.37
N PHE A 8 -24.53 30.31 19.85
CA PHE A 8 -25.63 30.90 19.05
C PHE A 8 -25.48 32.39 18.69
N ARG A 9 -24.26 32.95 18.66
CA ARG A 9 -24.09 34.37 18.28
C ARG A 9 -23.19 34.71 17.10
N LYS A 10 -22.50 33.77 16.46
CA LYS A 10 -21.73 34.07 15.25
C LYS A 10 -21.73 32.84 14.35
N VAL A 11 -21.80 33.06 13.04
CA VAL A 11 -21.90 32.08 11.95
C VAL A 11 -23.35 31.61 11.75
N GLU A 12 -24.13 32.04 10.75
CA GLU A 12 -23.81 32.75 9.51
C GLU A 12 -25.07 33.49 9.06
N GLN A 13 -25.00 34.81 9.11
CA GLN A 13 -25.57 35.63 8.07
C GLN A 13 -24.91 35.23 6.74
N LYS A 14 -25.71 35.15 5.68
CA LYS A 14 -25.35 35.15 4.24
C LYS A 14 -25.08 33.80 3.57
N PHE A 15 -26.14 33.21 3.03
CA PHE A 15 -26.11 32.68 1.64
C PHE A 15 -26.61 33.78 0.69
N PRO A 16 -26.08 33.86 -0.55
CA PRO A 16 -26.79 33.20 -1.65
C PRO A 16 -25.88 32.45 -2.67
N GLN A 17 -26.50 31.47 -3.31
CA GLN A 17 -26.08 30.51 -4.36
C GLN A 17 -25.71 31.16 -5.74
N PRO A 18 -25.22 30.45 -6.82
CA PRO A 18 -25.64 29.09 -7.23
C PRO A 18 -24.65 28.11 -7.91
N ALA A 19 -25.08 26.84 -7.87
CA ALA A 19 -24.92 25.71 -8.79
C ALA A 19 -23.86 25.75 -9.90
N PHE A 20 -22.87 24.85 -9.82
CA PHE A 20 -22.41 23.92 -10.87
C PHE A 20 -21.20 23.15 -10.31
N GLU A 21 -21.35 21.84 -10.03
CA GLU A 21 -20.31 20.78 -9.90
C GLU A 21 -20.79 19.64 -8.99
N PHE A 22 -21.81 18.92 -9.46
CA PHE A 22 -22.11 17.58 -8.95
C PHE A 22 -21.33 16.59 -9.83
N TYR A 23 -20.12 16.20 -9.41
CA TYR A 23 -19.44 14.90 -9.67
C TYR A 23 -17.96 14.98 -9.24
N ARG A 24 -17.68 15.09 -7.93
CA ARG A 24 -16.41 14.65 -7.31
C ARG A 24 -16.48 14.78 -5.78
N LYS A 25 -17.04 13.78 -5.12
CA LYS A 25 -16.73 13.48 -3.73
C LYS A 25 -16.95 11.99 -3.53
N MET A 26 -15.86 11.23 -3.67
CA MET A 26 -15.80 9.90 -3.06
C MET A 26 -16.08 10.05 -1.55
N PRO A 27 -16.73 9.07 -0.91
CA PRO A 27 -16.91 9.08 0.53
C PRO A 27 -15.53 9.11 1.19
N ASP A 28 -15.36 10.05 2.12
CA ASP A 28 -14.19 10.22 2.97
C ASP A 28 -14.13 9.04 3.94
N ASN A 29 -13.61 7.91 3.46
CA ASN A 29 -13.45 6.67 4.22
C ASN A 29 -12.01 6.59 4.76
N SER A 30 -11.49 7.71 5.24
CA SER A 30 -10.17 7.75 5.88
C SER A 30 -10.30 7.17 7.30
N GLY A 31 -10.13 5.85 7.42
CA GLY A 31 -9.73 5.19 8.67
C GLY A 31 -8.32 5.60 9.16
N ALA A 32 -7.70 6.57 8.50
CA ALA A 32 -6.40 7.12 8.86
C ALA A 32 -6.46 7.81 10.22
N ARG A 33 -5.55 7.43 11.12
CA ARG A 33 -5.30 8.20 12.35
C ARG A 33 -4.92 9.64 11.94
N PRO A 34 -5.66 10.68 12.35
CA PRO A 34 -5.31 12.05 12.00
C PRO A 34 -3.92 12.40 12.59
N GLY A 35 -2.98 12.79 11.73
CA GLY A 35 -1.69 13.38 12.14
C GLY A 35 -0.41 12.62 11.77
N THR A 36 -0.45 11.39 11.23
CA THR A 36 0.77 10.69 10.79
C THR A 36 0.99 10.78 9.28
N PRO A 37 2.20 11.17 8.80
CA PRO A 37 2.50 11.23 7.37
C PRO A 37 2.30 9.87 6.68
N GLY A 38 1.77 9.90 5.45
CA GLY A 38 1.63 8.71 4.61
C GLY A 38 2.98 8.14 4.17
N LEU A 39 2.99 6.84 3.89
CA LEU A 39 4.17 6.07 3.48
C LEU A 39 4.43 6.22 1.98
N ASN A 40 5.70 6.42 1.61
CA ASN A 40 6.16 6.39 0.22
C ASN A 40 6.87 5.06 -0.04
N LEU A 41 6.30 4.27 -0.95
CA LEU A 41 6.79 2.92 -1.28
C LEU A 41 7.45 2.95 -2.67
N LEU A 42 8.65 2.38 -2.79
CA LEU A 42 9.40 2.28 -4.05
C LEU A 42 9.65 0.82 -4.44
N SER A 43 9.32 0.46 -5.68
CA SER A 43 9.55 -0.85 -6.27
C SER A 43 10.44 -0.72 -7.51
N LEU A 44 11.53 -1.49 -7.55
CA LEU A 44 12.54 -1.46 -8.61
C LEU A 44 12.66 -2.83 -9.29
N ASP A 45 12.37 -2.87 -10.59
CA ASP A 45 12.46 -4.08 -11.39
C ASP A 45 13.92 -4.48 -11.70
N GLY A 46 14.13 -5.74 -12.09
CA GLY A 46 15.40 -6.22 -12.64
C GLY A 46 15.52 -5.96 -14.15
N GLY A 47 16.75 -5.76 -14.65
CA GLY A 47 16.97 -5.57 -16.10
C GLY A 47 18.41 -5.69 -16.61
N GLY A 48 19.35 -6.20 -15.80
CA GLY A 48 20.77 -6.10 -16.16
C GLY A 48 21.17 -4.63 -16.30
N ILE A 49 21.97 -4.28 -17.31
CA ILE A 49 22.45 -2.90 -17.54
C ILE A 49 21.35 -1.84 -17.69
N THR A 50 20.15 -2.22 -18.15
CA THR A 50 19.04 -1.27 -18.29
C THR A 50 18.50 -0.82 -16.93
N GLY A 51 18.91 -1.44 -15.82
CA GLY A 51 18.67 -0.94 -14.46
C GLY A 51 19.25 0.46 -14.19
N LEU A 52 20.19 0.94 -15.02
CA LEU A 52 20.62 2.34 -15.00
C LEU A 52 19.45 3.30 -15.24
N SER A 53 18.49 2.92 -16.10
CA SER A 53 17.29 3.74 -16.36
C SER A 53 16.50 4.01 -15.09
N SER A 54 16.37 3.01 -14.21
CA SER A 54 15.64 3.16 -12.95
C SER A 54 16.31 4.16 -12.02
N LEU A 55 17.64 4.15 -11.92
CA LEU A 55 18.39 5.14 -11.13
C LEU A 55 18.27 6.55 -11.71
N LEU A 56 18.26 6.71 -13.04
CA LEU A 56 18.05 8.00 -13.68
C LEU A 56 16.64 8.55 -13.44
N ILE A 57 15.62 7.69 -13.44
CA ILE A 57 14.25 8.08 -13.09
C ILE A 57 14.17 8.50 -11.62
N VAL A 58 14.79 7.76 -10.70
CA VAL A 58 14.88 8.15 -9.28
C VAL A 58 15.61 9.49 -9.13
N LYS A 59 16.69 9.73 -9.89
CA LYS A 59 17.40 11.01 -9.89
C LYS A 59 16.50 12.17 -10.30
N GLU A 60 15.64 11.99 -11.31
CA GLU A 60 14.69 13.01 -11.72
C GLU A 60 13.66 13.31 -10.61
N ILE A 61 13.08 12.26 -10.00
CA ILE A 61 12.15 12.40 -8.87
C ILE A 61 12.81 13.16 -7.73
N MET A 62 14.04 12.78 -7.36
CA MET A 62 14.78 13.41 -6.27
C MET A 62 15.15 14.87 -6.59
N SER A 63 15.54 15.17 -7.82
CA SER A 63 15.90 16.53 -8.22
C SER A 63 14.71 17.48 -8.09
N ARG A 64 13.52 17.03 -8.49
CA ARG A 64 12.27 17.81 -8.33
C ARG A 64 11.82 17.89 -6.86
N ALA A 65 11.95 16.80 -6.11
CA ALA A 65 11.65 16.82 -4.68
C ALA A 65 12.60 17.77 -3.92
N GLN A 66 13.88 17.83 -4.29
CA GLN A 66 14.85 18.78 -3.75
C GLN A 66 14.48 20.22 -4.08
N ALA A 67 14.04 20.51 -5.31
CA ALA A 67 13.61 21.85 -5.70
C ALA A 67 12.39 22.34 -4.88
N ASN A 68 11.54 21.41 -4.43
CA ASN A 68 10.41 21.70 -3.55
C ASN A 68 10.80 21.74 -2.06
N ASN A 69 12.02 21.33 -1.71
CA ASN A 69 12.50 21.30 -0.33
C ASN A 69 13.02 22.69 0.07
N GLN A 70 12.51 23.20 1.19
CA GLN A 70 12.93 24.51 1.73
C GLN A 70 14.25 24.43 2.52
N GLN A 71 14.80 23.23 2.74
CA GLN A 71 16.05 23.00 3.45
C GLN A 71 17.24 22.84 2.48
N ASP A 72 18.39 23.42 2.85
CA ASP A 72 19.63 23.37 2.06
C ASP A 72 20.35 22.01 2.05
N ASN A 73 19.83 21.00 2.76
CA ASN A 73 20.46 19.68 2.77
C ASN A 73 20.08 18.86 1.52
N ILE A 74 21.06 18.13 0.97
CA ILE A 74 20.86 17.21 -0.15
C ILE A 74 20.07 16.01 0.36
N LEU A 75 18.84 15.85 -0.13
CA LEU A 75 17.97 14.74 0.21
C LEU A 75 18.56 13.41 -0.28
N LYS A 76 18.53 12.40 0.58
CA LYS A 76 18.86 11.02 0.21
C LYS A 76 17.60 10.22 -0.14
N PRO A 77 17.70 9.18 -0.99
CA PRO A 77 16.55 8.37 -1.35
C PRO A 77 15.86 7.73 -0.13
N CYS A 78 16.65 7.27 0.84
CA CYS A 78 16.18 6.69 2.10
C CYS A 78 15.42 7.68 3.02
N GLU A 79 15.39 8.97 2.68
CA GLU A 79 14.61 9.98 3.41
C GLU A 79 13.28 10.27 2.73
N LEU A 80 13.18 10.01 1.42
CA LEU A 80 11.96 10.15 0.64
C LEU A 80 11.05 8.92 0.76
N PHE A 81 11.65 7.72 0.76
CA PHE A 81 10.94 6.44 0.72
C PHE A 81 11.04 5.68 2.04
N ASP A 82 9.90 5.31 2.60
CA ASP A 82 9.80 4.56 3.86
C ASP A 82 10.08 3.06 3.65
N MET A 83 9.89 2.55 2.42
CA MET A 83 10.24 1.18 2.05
C MET A 83 10.64 1.06 0.58
N ILE A 84 11.71 0.31 0.30
CA ILE A 84 12.23 0.06 -1.05
C ILE A 84 12.33 -1.45 -1.29
N ALA A 85 11.68 -1.93 -2.34
CA ALA A 85 11.77 -3.30 -2.81
C ALA A 85 12.53 -3.41 -4.13
N GLY A 86 13.31 -4.48 -4.30
CA GLY A 86 14.03 -4.72 -5.57
C GLY A 86 14.21 -6.18 -5.94
N THR A 87 14.26 -6.45 -7.24
CA THR A 87 14.60 -7.77 -7.81
C THR A 87 15.73 -7.63 -8.83
N GLY A 88 16.66 -8.60 -8.88
CA GLY A 88 17.75 -8.60 -9.85
C GLY A 88 18.67 -7.38 -9.71
N THR A 89 18.88 -6.64 -10.78
CA THR A 89 19.64 -5.37 -10.71
C THR A 89 18.87 -4.25 -10.01
N GLY A 90 17.54 -4.33 -9.93
CA GLY A 90 16.72 -3.46 -9.08
C GLY A 90 16.99 -3.68 -7.60
N ALA A 91 17.38 -4.89 -7.18
CA ALA A 91 17.81 -5.17 -5.81
C ALA A 91 19.15 -4.48 -5.46
N ILE A 92 20.10 -4.45 -6.41
CA ILE A 92 21.35 -3.68 -6.24
C ILE A 92 21.01 -2.20 -6.02
N SER A 93 20.11 -1.65 -6.84
CA SER A 93 19.61 -0.28 -6.69
C SER A 93 18.94 -0.05 -5.34
N ALA A 94 18.01 -0.93 -4.93
CA ALA A 94 17.32 -0.83 -3.65
C ALA A 94 18.28 -0.82 -2.45
N VAL A 95 19.30 -1.69 -2.47
CA VAL A 95 20.33 -1.76 -1.43
C VAL A 95 21.20 -0.50 -1.41
N MET A 96 21.65 0.01 -2.57
CA MET A 96 22.42 1.26 -2.62
C MET A 96 21.63 2.44 -2.05
N LEU A 97 20.38 2.60 -2.49
CA LEU A 97 19.52 3.75 -2.16
C LEU A 97 19.01 3.74 -0.71
N GLY A 98 18.69 2.55 -0.18
CA GLY A 98 18.13 2.38 1.16
C GLY A 98 19.17 1.89 2.17
N ARG A 99 19.63 0.63 2.02
CA ARG A 99 20.43 -0.08 3.03
C ARG A 99 21.83 0.51 3.21
N LEU A 100 22.45 0.97 2.12
CA LEU A 100 23.77 1.61 2.11
C LEU A 100 23.67 3.14 2.18
N ARG A 101 22.44 3.70 2.14
CA ARG A 101 22.15 5.14 2.28
C ARG A 101 23.01 6.03 1.37
N MET A 102 23.28 5.55 0.16
CA MET A 102 24.05 6.29 -0.85
C MET A 102 23.25 7.48 -1.37
N SER A 103 23.95 8.55 -1.76
CA SER A 103 23.32 9.58 -2.60
C SER A 103 22.95 8.97 -3.95
N ILE A 104 21.99 9.57 -4.65
CA ILE A 104 21.60 9.06 -5.97
C ILE A 104 22.74 9.13 -6.99
N ASP A 105 23.61 10.14 -6.90
CA ASP A 105 24.78 10.26 -7.77
C ASP A 105 25.84 9.19 -7.46
N ASP A 106 26.08 8.87 -6.19
CA ASP A 106 26.96 7.77 -5.79
C ASP A 106 26.42 6.41 -6.24
N ALA A 107 25.10 6.21 -6.14
CA ALA A 107 24.44 5.00 -6.61
C ALA A 107 24.60 4.83 -8.14
N ILE A 108 24.39 5.89 -8.92
CA ILE A 108 24.59 5.87 -10.39
C ILE A 108 26.05 5.56 -10.75
N ARG A 109 27.01 6.22 -10.09
CA ARG A 109 28.45 5.95 -10.31
C ARG A 109 28.82 4.51 -9.98
N SER A 110 28.40 4.03 -8.81
CA SER A 110 28.67 2.67 -8.33
C SER A 110 28.05 1.62 -9.26
N TYR A 111 26.83 1.85 -9.72
CA TYR A 111 26.14 0.97 -10.66
C TYR A 111 26.84 0.89 -12.02
N THR A 112 27.24 2.05 -12.55
CA THR A 112 27.95 2.15 -13.84
C THR A 112 29.30 1.44 -13.76
N GLN A 113 30.04 1.60 -12.65
CA GLN A 113 31.31 0.91 -12.43
C GLN A 113 31.12 -0.61 -12.30
N LEU A 114 30.14 -1.04 -11.50
CA LEU A 114 29.85 -2.46 -11.28
C LEU A 114 29.48 -3.16 -12.59
N THR A 115 28.56 -2.58 -13.36
CA THR A 115 28.11 -3.17 -14.64
C THR A 115 29.25 -3.29 -15.65
N ARG A 116 30.09 -2.24 -15.78
CA ARG A 116 31.29 -2.28 -16.64
C ARG A 116 32.24 -3.40 -16.24
N SER A 117 32.60 -3.49 -14.96
CA SER A 117 33.56 -4.49 -14.50
C SER A 117 33.04 -5.92 -14.58
N VAL A 118 31.74 -6.13 -14.39
CA VAL A 118 31.14 -7.47 -14.34
C VAL A 118 30.92 -8.04 -15.74
N PHE A 119 30.51 -7.20 -16.69
CA PHE A 119 30.18 -7.65 -18.04
C PHE A 119 31.32 -7.55 -19.06
N SER A 120 32.44 -6.91 -18.71
CA SER A 120 33.65 -6.92 -19.56
C SER A 120 34.33 -8.29 -19.64
N GLU A 121 34.10 -9.18 -18.68
CA GLU A 121 34.73 -10.52 -18.61
C GLU A 121 33.76 -11.65 -18.97
N ARG A 122 33.54 -11.87 -20.28
CA ARG A 122 32.73 -12.99 -20.79
C ARG A 122 33.54 -14.30 -20.81
N LYS A 123 32.92 -15.39 -20.35
CA LYS A 123 33.49 -16.75 -20.47
C LYS A 123 33.18 -17.33 -21.85
N LEU A 124 34.09 -18.16 -22.38
CA LEU A 124 33.71 -19.12 -23.41
C LEU A 124 32.79 -20.16 -22.77
N THR A 125 31.54 -20.24 -23.22
CA THR A 125 30.55 -21.23 -22.73
C THR A 125 30.24 -22.24 -23.83
N PHE A 126 30.34 -23.53 -23.53
CA PHE A 126 29.90 -24.59 -24.43
C PHE A 126 28.38 -24.84 -24.31
N THR A 127 27.78 -25.48 -25.31
CA THR A 127 26.34 -25.80 -25.31
C THR A 127 25.97 -26.64 -24.08
N GLY A 128 25.17 -26.07 -23.17
CA GLY A 128 24.72 -26.72 -21.93
C GLY A 128 25.32 -26.14 -20.65
N GLU A 129 26.33 -25.27 -20.73
CA GLU A 129 26.90 -24.61 -19.55
C GLU A 129 26.12 -23.35 -19.14
N THR A 130 25.91 -23.16 -17.84
CA THR A 130 25.26 -21.97 -17.27
C THR A 130 26.28 -20.92 -16.82
N GLY A 131 25.87 -19.66 -16.94
CA GLY A 131 26.63 -18.50 -16.46
C GLY A 131 27.72 -18.02 -17.41
N ALA A 132 27.32 -17.21 -18.40
CA ALA A 132 28.21 -16.54 -19.36
C ALA A 132 29.28 -15.63 -18.72
N PHE A 133 29.10 -15.24 -17.45
CA PHE A 133 29.99 -14.35 -16.71
C PHE A 133 30.55 -15.00 -15.44
N LYS A 134 31.63 -14.43 -14.91
CA LYS A 134 32.27 -14.89 -13.68
C LYS A 134 31.49 -14.39 -12.45
N ALA A 135 30.83 -15.31 -11.75
CA ALA A 135 30.19 -15.04 -10.46
C ALA A 135 31.15 -14.46 -9.41
N THR A 136 32.43 -14.86 -9.45
CA THR A 136 33.49 -14.37 -8.55
C THR A 136 33.82 -12.89 -8.78
N VAL A 137 33.75 -12.41 -10.03
CA VAL A 137 33.94 -10.97 -10.34
C VAL A 137 32.78 -10.18 -9.76
N LEU A 138 31.54 -10.61 -10.00
CA LEU A 138 30.36 -9.96 -9.42
C LEU A 138 30.41 -9.97 -7.88
N GLU A 139 30.79 -11.08 -7.24
CA GLU A 139 30.97 -11.13 -5.79
C GLU A 139 31.99 -10.10 -5.29
N ARG A 140 33.18 -10.06 -5.91
CA ARG A 140 34.23 -9.11 -5.57
C ARG A 140 33.75 -7.66 -5.69
N GLU A 141 33.10 -7.30 -6.79
CA GLU A 141 32.59 -5.94 -7.00
C GLU A 141 31.48 -5.57 -6.01
N LEU A 142 30.61 -6.52 -5.65
CA LEU A 142 29.59 -6.33 -4.61
C LEU A 142 30.23 -6.12 -3.24
N LYS A 143 31.18 -6.97 -2.83
CA LYS A 143 31.94 -6.82 -1.57
C LYS A 143 32.64 -5.47 -1.48
N ALA A 144 33.33 -5.08 -2.56
CA ALA A 144 34.00 -3.78 -2.64
C ALA A 144 33.02 -2.60 -2.53
N MET A 145 31.85 -2.70 -3.16
CA MET A 145 30.79 -1.68 -3.07
C MET A 145 30.23 -1.55 -1.64
N VAL A 146 30.00 -2.67 -0.95
CA VAL A 146 29.55 -2.68 0.44
C VAL A 146 30.63 -2.10 1.36
N CYS A 147 31.88 -2.57 1.24
CA CYS A 147 33.01 -2.08 2.03
C CYS A 147 33.24 -0.56 1.86
N ARG A 148 33.14 -0.03 0.63
CA ARG A 148 33.23 1.42 0.39
C ARG A 148 32.12 2.22 1.10
N ALA A 149 30.94 1.64 1.26
CA ALA A 149 29.78 2.32 1.82
C ALA A 149 29.72 2.26 3.35
N VAL A 150 30.09 1.12 3.95
CA VAL A 150 29.91 0.87 5.40
C VAL A 150 31.16 0.37 6.11
N GLY A 151 32.30 0.22 5.42
CA GLY A 151 33.59 -0.17 6.01
C GLY A 151 33.77 -1.66 6.30
N ASP A 152 32.78 -2.50 5.97
CA ASP A 152 32.78 -3.94 6.19
C ASP A 152 32.21 -4.65 4.96
N GLU A 153 32.99 -5.51 4.30
CA GLU A 153 32.54 -6.23 3.10
C GLU A 153 31.49 -7.30 3.39
N ASP A 154 31.47 -7.84 4.61
CA ASP A 154 30.55 -8.88 5.07
C ASP A 154 29.41 -8.32 5.94
N ALA A 155 29.20 -6.99 5.87
CA ALA A 155 28.11 -6.31 6.55
C ALA A 155 26.78 -7.03 6.31
N LYS A 156 26.05 -7.28 7.39
CA LYS A 156 24.81 -8.05 7.36
C LYS A 156 23.69 -7.27 6.65
N MET A 157 22.86 -8.01 5.91
CA MET A 157 21.69 -7.43 5.24
C MET A 157 20.75 -6.78 6.26
N MET A 158 20.46 -7.52 7.33
CA MET A 158 19.70 -7.05 8.50
C MET A 158 20.47 -5.94 9.23
N GLU A 159 19.81 -4.81 9.51
CA GLU A 159 20.35 -3.76 10.37
C GLU A 159 20.18 -4.15 11.85
N ASN A 160 21.25 -4.01 12.63
CA ASN A 160 21.19 -4.18 14.07
C ASN A 160 20.43 -2.98 14.67
N GLN A 161 19.34 -3.23 15.38
CA GLN A 161 18.55 -2.16 16.00
C GLN A 161 19.34 -1.51 17.14
N GLN A 162 19.53 -0.19 17.08
CA GLN A 162 19.67 0.60 18.30
C GLN A 162 18.24 0.92 18.80
N PRO A 163 17.91 0.68 20.08
CA PRO A 163 16.54 0.76 20.61
C PRO A 163 15.79 2.08 20.35
N ASP A 164 16.51 3.19 20.18
CA ASP A 164 15.94 4.54 20.06
C ASP A 164 15.92 5.11 18.63
N GLU A 165 16.56 4.45 17.65
CA GLU A 165 16.57 4.86 16.24
C GLU A 165 15.96 3.76 15.36
N GLY A 166 14.64 3.81 15.16
CA GLY A 166 13.98 2.93 14.21
C GLY A 166 14.58 3.03 12.80
N VAL A 167 14.59 1.92 12.05
CA VAL A 167 15.05 1.89 10.65
C VAL A 167 14.18 2.84 9.81
N ARG A 168 14.76 3.96 9.38
CA ARG A 168 14.05 5.04 8.65
C ARG A 168 13.54 4.61 7.28
N CYS A 169 14.28 3.73 6.58
CA CYS A 169 13.92 3.19 5.28
C CYS A 169 14.13 1.68 5.27
N LYS A 170 13.04 0.92 5.17
CA LYS A 170 13.06 -0.54 5.15
C LYS A 170 13.39 -1.04 3.74
N VAL A 171 14.37 -1.93 3.60
CA VAL A 171 14.75 -2.51 2.30
C VAL A 171 14.46 -4.00 2.27
N VAL A 172 13.86 -4.46 1.17
CA VAL A 172 13.61 -5.87 0.93
C VAL A 172 13.99 -6.24 -0.50
N VAL A 173 14.72 -7.34 -0.67
CA VAL A 173 15.09 -7.84 -2.00
C VAL A 173 14.74 -9.31 -2.16
N TYR A 174 14.44 -9.73 -3.40
CA TYR A 174 13.85 -11.04 -3.66
C TYR A 174 14.73 -11.93 -4.53
N ALA A 175 14.86 -13.20 -4.15
CA ALA A 175 15.45 -14.25 -5.00
C ALA A 175 14.57 -15.50 -4.97
N MET A 176 14.70 -16.36 -5.98
CA MET A 176 13.94 -17.61 -6.03
C MET A 176 14.79 -18.76 -5.51
N SER A 177 14.20 -19.67 -4.73
CA SER A 177 14.85 -20.93 -4.39
C SER A 177 14.91 -21.81 -5.64
N SER A 178 16.10 -22.32 -5.96
CA SER A 178 16.28 -23.26 -7.08
C SER A 178 15.58 -24.60 -6.84
N TYR A 179 15.24 -24.92 -5.59
CA TYR A 179 14.55 -26.16 -5.24
C TYR A 179 13.02 -26.02 -5.21
N ASN A 180 12.47 -24.80 -5.18
CA ASN A 180 11.03 -24.58 -5.12
C ASN A 180 10.60 -23.39 -5.97
N LEU A 181 10.32 -23.68 -7.24
CA LEU A 181 9.78 -22.73 -8.20
C LEU A 181 8.27 -22.91 -8.45
N THR A 182 7.68 -24.01 -7.98
CA THR A 182 6.30 -24.41 -8.29
C THR A 182 5.28 -23.33 -7.90
N SER A 183 5.43 -22.75 -6.71
CA SER A 183 4.50 -21.72 -6.22
C SER A 183 4.89 -20.30 -6.66
N ALA A 184 6.01 -20.14 -7.38
CA ALA A 184 6.59 -18.84 -7.74
C ALA A 184 6.70 -17.85 -6.56
N LEU A 185 6.88 -18.36 -5.33
CA LEU A 185 7.03 -17.54 -4.13
C LEU A 185 8.51 -17.23 -3.90
N PRO A 186 8.91 -15.95 -3.91
CA PRO A 186 10.30 -15.58 -3.68
C PRO A 186 10.66 -15.63 -2.19
N VAL A 187 11.94 -15.84 -1.93
CA VAL A 187 12.55 -15.62 -0.61
C VAL A 187 12.92 -14.14 -0.50
N ALA A 188 12.54 -13.55 0.63
CA ALA A 188 12.77 -12.14 0.95
C ALA A 188 14.00 -11.97 1.84
N PHE A 189 14.95 -11.15 1.39
CA PHE A 189 16.10 -10.71 2.16
C PHE A 189 15.83 -9.28 2.65
N ARG A 190 15.60 -9.13 3.96
CA ARG A 190 15.15 -7.88 4.57
C ARG A 190 16.31 -7.16 5.27
N SER A 191 16.23 -5.83 5.36
CA SER A 191 17.12 -5.02 6.20
C SER A 191 16.58 -4.79 7.60
N TYR A 192 15.41 -5.32 7.93
CA TYR A 192 14.68 -5.09 9.15
C TYR A 192 14.18 -6.42 9.74
N PRO A 193 14.03 -6.50 11.08
CA PRO A 193 13.43 -7.66 11.73
C PRO A 193 11.99 -7.85 11.24
N SER A 194 11.68 -9.09 10.86
CA SER A 194 10.33 -9.52 10.51
C SER A 194 9.93 -10.68 11.41
N THR A 195 8.63 -10.88 11.59
CA THR A 195 8.08 -12.06 12.27
C THR A 195 8.30 -13.36 11.49
N ALA A 196 8.61 -13.26 10.19
CA ALA A 196 9.10 -14.37 9.37
C ALA A 196 10.62 -14.58 9.54
N THR A 197 11.12 -15.78 9.22
CA THR A 197 12.55 -16.12 9.28
C THR A 197 13.39 -15.05 8.60
N SER A 198 14.19 -14.33 9.40
CA SER A 198 15.01 -13.21 8.93
C SER A 198 16.35 -13.72 8.40
N ALA A 199 16.68 -13.34 7.16
CA ALA A 199 17.90 -13.76 6.50
C ALA A 199 19.16 -13.25 7.21
N ARG A 200 19.99 -14.13 7.77
CA ARG A 200 21.25 -13.81 8.48
C ARG A 200 22.48 -13.68 7.57
N CYS A 201 22.25 -13.45 6.28
CA CYS A 201 23.30 -13.35 5.27
C CYS A 201 23.93 -11.95 5.18
N ALA A 202 25.12 -11.87 4.58
CA ALA A 202 25.74 -10.61 4.20
C ALA A 202 24.98 -9.94 3.04
N ILE A 203 25.13 -8.62 2.90
CA ILE A 203 24.50 -7.84 1.81
C ILE A 203 24.88 -8.40 0.44
N TRP A 204 26.17 -8.70 0.23
CA TRP A 204 26.63 -9.23 -1.05
C TRP A 204 26.02 -10.61 -1.38
N GLN A 205 25.73 -11.44 -0.38
CA GLN A 205 25.10 -12.76 -0.58
C GLN A 205 23.66 -12.60 -1.08
N ALA A 206 22.89 -11.70 -0.46
CA ALA A 206 21.53 -11.37 -0.91
C ALA A 206 21.54 -10.83 -2.35
N LEU A 207 22.48 -9.93 -2.66
CA LEU A 207 22.63 -9.37 -4.01
C LEU A 207 23.12 -10.40 -5.04
N ARG A 208 23.97 -11.37 -4.66
CA ARG A 208 24.35 -12.48 -5.54
C ARG A 208 23.19 -13.44 -5.80
N ALA A 209 22.38 -13.74 -4.77
CA ALA A 209 21.21 -14.60 -4.90
C ALA A 209 20.19 -14.05 -5.90
N THR A 210 19.82 -12.78 -5.74
CA THR A 210 18.83 -12.13 -6.62
C THR A 210 19.33 -11.92 -8.05
N THR A 211 20.65 -11.81 -8.29
CA THR A 211 21.25 -11.62 -9.62
C THR A 211 21.75 -12.91 -10.28
N ALA A 212 21.55 -14.08 -9.67
CA ALA A 212 22.00 -15.37 -10.21
C ALA A 212 21.16 -15.87 -11.40
N HIS A 213 21.08 -15.07 -12.47
CA HIS A 213 20.31 -15.40 -13.67
C HIS A 213 21.01 -16.51 -14.46
N PRO A 214 20.36 -17.65 -14.78
CA PRO A 214 21.03 -18.84 -15.32
C PRO A 214 21.87 -18.61 -16.59
N HIS A 215 21.45 -17.68 -17.45
CA HIS A 215 22.22 -17.32 -18.66
C HIS A 215 23.48 -16.48 -18.35
N MET A 216 23.50 -15.79 -17.21
CA MET A 216 24.53 -14.80 -16.87
C MET A 216 25.46 -15.29 -15.75
N PHE A 217 24.90 -15.80 -14.66
CA PHE A 217 25.64 -16.25 -13.48
C PHE A 217 25.11 -17.57 -12.95
N LYS A 218 26.03 -18.40 -12.45
CA LYS A 218 25.65 -19.62 -11.70
C LYS A 218 24.91 -19.24 -10.41
N GLY A 219 24.05 -20.17 -9.97
CA GLY A 219 23.37 -20.12 -8.68
C GLY A 219 24.35 -19.98 -7.52
N ILE A 220 23.84 -19.55 -6.37
CA ILE A 220 24.61 -19.38 -5.14
C ILE A 220 23.93 -20.11 -3.99
N GLU A 221 24.74 -20.73 -3.15
CA GLU A 221 24.32 -21.30 -1.89
C GLU A 221 24.43 -20.26 -0.79
N VAL A 222 23.33 -20.01 -0.07
CA VAL A 222 23.30 -19.07 1.05
C VAL A 222 22.64 -19.77 2.24
N ASP A 223 23.31 -19.72 3.40
CA ASP A 223 22.68 -20.02 4.67
C ASP A 223 21.89 -18.80 5.13
N VAL A 224 20.58 -18.87 4.95
CA VAL A 224 19.65 -17.78 5.28
C VAL A 224 19.31 -17.80 6.76
N GLU A 225 19.33 -18.97 7.41
CA GLU A 225 18.82 -19.16 8.76
C GLU A 225 19.93 -19.11 9.82
N GLY A 226 21.20 -19.23 9.41
CA GLY A 226 22.33 -19.40 10.31
C GLY A 226 22.34 -20.78 10.98
N THR A 227 21.84 -21.80 10.28
CA THR A 227 21.71 -23.19 10.76
C THR A 227 22.71 -24.12 10.08
N ASP A 228 23.64 -23.58 9.30
CA ASP A 228 24.55 -24.28 8.37
C ASP A 228 23.83 -24.99 7.20
N LEU A 229 22.50 -24.94 7.15
CA LEU A 229 21.71 -25.45 6.03
C LEU A 229 21.67 -24.42 4.89
N LYS A 230 22.42 -24.72 3.83
CA LYS A 230 22.48 -23.86 2.65
C LYS A 230 21.31 -24.10 1.71
N SER A 231 20.64 -23.02 1.32
CA SER A 231 19.65 -23.02 0.24
C SER A 231 20.29 -22.55 -1.06
N MET A 232 20.01 -23.25 -2.16
CA MET A 232 20.45 -22.85 -3.50
C MET A 232 19.47 -21.81 -4.06
N PHE A 233 20.00 -20.66 -4.49
CA PHE A 233 19.22 -19.57 -5.06
C PHE A 233 19.50 -19.36 -6.54
N THR A 234 18.45 -18.92 -7.24
CA THR A 234 18.46 -18.42 -8.61
C THR A 234 17.80 -17.04 -8.66
N HIS A 235 17.89 -16.39 -9.81
CA HIS A 235 17.38 -15.05 -10.05
C HIS A 235 15.91 -14.85 -9.64
N GLY A 236 15.64 -13.72 -8.99
CA GLY A 236 14.30 -13.35 -8.52
C GLY A 236 13.29 -13.05 -9.64
N GLY A 237 13.74 -12.74 -10.86
CA GLY A 237 12.86 -12.44 -11.99
C GLY A 237 12.00 -13.62 -12.44
N LEU A 238 12.41 -14.86 -12.13
CA LEU A 238 11.62 -16.08 -12.36
C LEU A 238 10.46 -16.18 -11.36
N GLY A 239 9.53 -15.22 -11.36
CA GLY A 239 8.34 -15.18 -10.49
C GLY A 239 8.13 -13.84 -9.77
N CYS A 240 9.17 -13.02 -9.61
CA CYS A 240 9.09 -11.73 -8.92
C CYS A 240 9.80 -10.59 -9.69
N ALA A 241 9.69 -10.56 -11.02
CA ALA A 241 10.34 -9.54 -11.86
C ALA A 241 9.94 -8.09 -11.49
N ASN A 242 8.68 -7.89 -11.09
CA ASN A 242 8.18 -6.67 -10.49
C ASN A 242 7.81 -6.95 -9.02
N PRO A 243 8.55 -6.42 -8.03
CA PRO A 243 8.31 -6.74 -6.64
C PRO A 243 7.15 -5.96 -6.01
N THR A 244 6.40 -5.14 -6.76
CA THR A 244 5.30 -4.30 -6.21
C THR A 244 4.29 -5.10 -5.38
N PRO A 245 3.76 -6.26 -5.82
CA PRO A 245 2.81 -7.02 -4.98
C PRO A 245 3.41 -7.45 -3.64
N ARG A 246 4.69 -7.87 -3.64
CA ARG A 246 5.39 -8.28 -2.42
C ARG A 246 5.70 -7.08 -1.52
N LEU A 247 6.05 -5.93 -2.10
CA LEU A 247 6.24 -4.67 -1.38
C LEU A 247 4.97 -4.24 -0.62
N LEU A 248 3.79 -4.38 -1.23
CA LEU A 248 2.52 -4.05 -0.59
C LEU A 248 2.20 -5.00 0.58
N GLU A 249 2.52 -6.29 0.44
CA GLU A 249 2.40 -7.26 1.53
C GLU A 249 3.34 -6.94 2.70
N GLU A 250 4.58 -6.57 2.42
CA GLU A 250 5.56 -6.14 3.44
C GLU A 250 5.09 -4.85 4.13
N ALA A 251 4.63 -3.85 3.37
CA ALA A 251 4.14 -2.60 3.95
C ALA A 251 2.95 -2.81 4.90
N ARG A 252 2.04 -3.74 4.58
CA ARG A 252 0.94 -4.13 5.48
C ARG A 252 1.41 -4.77 6.78
N GLN A 253 2.38 -5.67 6.70
CA GLN A 253 2.91 -6.37 7.87
C GLN A 253 3.72 -5.43 8.77
N GLU A 254 4.53 -4.58 8.16
CA GLU A 254 5.51 -3.75 8.85
C GLU A 254 4.96 -2.39 9.33
N TYR A 255 3.85 -1.95 8.75
CA TYR A 255 3.20 -0.69 9.09
C TYR A 255 1.67 -0.87 9.23
N PRO A 256 1.20 -1.69 10.18
CA PRO A 256 -0.23 -1.95 10.35
C PRO A 256 -1.00 -0.67 10.70
N GLY A 257 -2.08 -0.40 9.97
CA GLY A 257 -2.97 0.76 10.19
C GLY A 257 -2.36 2.11 9.79
N ARG A 258 -1.17 2.14 9.17
CA ARG A 258 -0.61 3.35 8.56
C ARG A 258 -1.25 3.60 7.20
N SER A 259 -1.18 4.84 6.75
CA SER A 259 -1.61 5.19 5.40
C SER A 259 -0.43 5.25 4.44
N VAL A 260 -0.67 4.92 3.16
CA VAL A 260 0.24 5.05 2.03
C VAL A 260 -0.09 6.35 1.30
N ALA A 261 0.94 7.13 1.02
CA ALA A 261 0.87 8.35 0.21
C ALA A 261 1.16 8.04 -1.26
N SER A 262 2.19 7.24 -1.54
CA SER A 262 2.56 6.91 -2.91
C SER A 262 3.15 5.50 -3.05
N ILE A 263 2.89 4.89 -4.20
CA ILE A 263 3.46 3.62 -4.65
C ILE A 263 4.12 3.88 -6.00
N THR A 264 5.45 3.97 -6.00
CA THR A 264 6.26 4.18 -7.20
C THR A 264 6.84 2.85 -7.66
N SER A 265 6.50 2.41 -8.87
CA SER A 265 7.05 1.22 -9.51
C SER A 265 7.85 1.62 -10.74
N ILE A 266 9.13 1.29 -10.78
CA ILE A 266 10.03 1.69 -11.85
C ILE A 266 10.53 0.45 -12.60
N GLY A 267 10.24 0.41 -13.90
CA GLY A 267 10.72 -0.60 -14.82
C GLY A 267 12.12 -0.31 -15.35
N THR A 268 12.66 -1.28 -16.09
CA THR A 268 14.01 -1.28 -16.68
C THR A 268 13.95 -1.30 -18.22
N GLY A 269 12.87 -0.77 -18.78
CA GLY A 269 12.59 -0.77 -20.21
C GLY A 269 11.51 -1.77 -20.61
N HIS A 270 10.83 -1.45 -21.72
CA HIS A 270 9.94 -2.41 -22.34
C HIS A 270 10.75 -3.44 -23.13
N PRO A 271 10.58 -4.75 -22.89
CA PRO A 271 11.12 -5.73 -23.82
C PRO A 271 10.44 -5.61 -25.18
N ARG A 272 11.09 -6.09 -26.23
CA ARG A 272 10.43 -6.27 -27.55
C ARG A 272 9.14 -7.08 -27.36
N THR A 273 8.13 -6.84 -28.21
CA THR A 273 6.88 -7.59 -28.15
C THR A 273 7.18 -9.09 -28.21
N ILE A 274 6.79 -9.82 -27.16
CA ILE A 274 6.94 -11.26 -27.10
C ILE A 274 5.97 -11.86 -28.12
N GLN A 275 6.50 -12.56 -29.13
CA GLN A 275 5.71 -13.13 -30.21
C GLN A 275 6.15 -14.55 -30.54
N ILE A 276 5.17 -15.47 -30.55
CA ILE A 276 5.31 -16.76 -31.22
C ILE A 276 4.74 -16.59 -32.63
N VAL A 277 5.57 -16.16 -33.58
CA VAL A 277 5.17 -16.14 -34.98
C VAL A 277 5.07 -17.58 -35.48
N ALA A 278 3.85 -18.10 -35.59
CA ALA A 278 3.53 -19.28 -36.39
C ALA A 278 3.63 -18.89 -37.86
N GLY A 279 4.59 -19.45 -38.59
CA GLY A 279 4.84 -19.06 -39.98
C GLY A 279 3.65 -19.40 -40.88
N ARG A 280 3.23 -18.44 -41.72
CA ARG A 280 2.52 -18.69 -42.99
C ARG A 280 3.43 -19.34 -44.06
N THR A 281 4.70 -19.60 -43.73
CA THR A 281 5.70 -20.24 -44.58
C THR A 281 6.05 -21.63 -44.03
N ARG A 282 5.98 -22.65 -44.89
CA ARG A 282 6.36 -24.06 -44.62
C ARG A 282 7.88 -24.22 -44.45
N SER A 283 8.52 -23.45 -43.55
CA SER A 283 9.90 -23.76 -43.17
C SER A 283 9.88 -24.90 -42.15
N SER A 284 10.46 -26.04 -42.52
CA SER A 284 10.68 -27.18 -41.64
C SER A 284 11.65 -26.80 -40.52
N TRP A 285 11.15 -26.31 -39.38
CA TRP A 285 11.98 -26.18 -38.19
C TRP A 285 12.40 -27.57 -37.72
N THR A 286 13.65 -27.70 -37.26
CA THR A 286 13.99 -28.88 -36.48
C THR A 286 13.26 -28.81 -35.13
N THR A 287 12.87 -29.95 -34.56
CA THR A 287 12.19 -30.02 -33.24
C THR A 287 12.96 -29.24 -32.17
N ARG A 288 14.30 -29.23 -32.25
CA ARG A 288 15.19 -28.52 -31.32
C ARG A 288 15.07 -26.99 -31.39
N GLU A 289 15.00 -26.42 -32.59
CA GLU A 289 14.87 -24.97 -32.79
C GLU A 289 13.49 -24.47 -32.35
N ALA A 290 12.44 -25.24 -32.65
CA ALA A 290 11.09 -24.94 -32.19
C ALA A 290 11.02 -24.93 -30.65
N MET A 291 11.58 -25.95 -30.00
CA MET A 291 11.64 -26.03 -28.54
C MET A 291 12.45 -24.88 -27.92
N ALA A 292 13.61 -24.51 -28.49
CA ALA A 292 14.41 -23.41 -27.98
C ALA A 292 13.66 -22.07 -28.05
N LYS A 293 12.91 -21.83 -29.14
CA LYS A 293 12.10 -20.61 -29.30
C LYS A 293 10.94 -20.55 -28.30
N VAL A 294 10.26 -21.67 -28.07
CA VAL A 294 9.18 -21.76 -27.07
C VAL A 294 9.73 -21.54 -25.66
N MET A 295 10.86 -22.16 -25.32
CA MET A 295 11.51 -21.98 -24.01
C MET A 295 11.92 -20.53 -23.78
N ARG A 296 12.49 -19.86 -24.79
CA ARG A 296 12.84 -18.43 -24.68
C ARG A 296 11.61 -17.57 -24.41
N VAL A 297 10.51 -17.79 -25.14
CA VAL A 297 9.26 -17.06 -24.93
C VAL A 297 8.68 -17.33 -23.54
N ALA A 298 8.67 -18.57 -23.09
CA ALA A 298 8.21 -18.92 -21.74
C ALA A 298 9.03 -18.20 -20.66
N GLN A 299 10.35 -18.10 -20.85
CA GLN A 299 11.22 -17.35 -19.95
C GLN A 299 10.94 -15.85 -19.99
N GLU A 300 10.85 -15.24 -21.18
CA GLU A 300 10.51 -13.82 -21.36
C GLU A 300 9.16 -13.47 -20.69
N MET A 301 8.18 -14.38 -20.75
CA MET A 301 6.88 -14.22 -20.08
C MET A 301 6.99 -14.35 -18.57
N ALA A 302 7.79 -15.30 -18.06
CA ALA A 302 7.99 -15.52 -16.63
C ALA A 302 8.71 -14.32 -15.97
N GLU A 303 9.61 -13.69 -16.70
CA GLU A 303 10.38 -12.51 -16.27
C GLU A 303 9.70 -11.17 -16.62
N GLY A 304 8.50 -11.21 -17.22
CA GLY A 304 7.76 -10.02 -17.64
C GLY A 304 7.20 -9.20 -16.47
N SER A 305 7.76 -8.02 -16.24
CA SER A 305 7.32 -7.10 -15.16
C SER A 305 6.05 -6.30 -15.48
N GLU A 306 5.75 -6.10 -16.77
CA GLU A 306 4.63 -5.26 -17.23
C GLU A 306 3.26 -5.90 -16.97
N ARG A 307 3.16 -7.23 -17.04
CA ARG A 307 1.92 -7.94 -16.65
C ARG A 307 1.53 -7.62 -15.21
N VAL A 308 2.51 -7.68 -14.29
CA VAL A 308 2.30 -7.38 -12.88
C VAL A 308 1.98 -5.90 -12.67
N ALA A 309 2.66 -5.00 -13.38
CA ALA A 309 2.39 -3.56 -13.29
C ALA A 309 0.95 -3.22 -13.72
N GLU A 310 0.47 -3.84 -14.80
CA GLU A 310 -0.91 -3.69 -15.29
C GLU A 310 -1.94 -4.26 -14.30
N GLU A 311 -1.66 -5.42 -13.71
CA GLU A 311 -2.51 -6.00 -12.66
C GLU A 311 -2.60 -5.10 -11.42
N ILE A 312 -1.48 -4.50 -10.99
CA ILE A 312 -1.49 -3.53 -9.90
C ILE A 312 -2.22 -2.25 -10.30
N ALA A 313 -1.97 -1.71 -11.48
CA ALA A 313 -2.66 -0.50 -11.97
C ALA A 313 -4.18 -0.67 -11.90
N ARG A 314 -4.71 -1.82 -12.34
CA ARG A 314 -6.16 -2.14 -12.26
C ARG A 314 -6.72 -2.12 -10.85
N ARG A 315 -5.93 -2.49 -9.84
CA ARG A 315 -6.37 -2.46 -8.42
C ARG A 315 -6.56 -1.03 -7.90
N PHE A 316 -5.85 -0.06 -8.47
CA PHE A 316 -5.86 1.33 -8.00
C PHE A 316 -6.63 2.28 -8.93
N THR A 317 -7.18 1.81 -10.06
CA THR A 317 -7.89 2.65 -11.04
C THR A 317 -9.04 3.46 -10.44
N ASP A 318 -9.85 2.84 -9.59
CA ASP A 318 -11.09 3.42 -9.06
C ASP A 318 -10.91 4.15 -7.71
N VAL A 319 -9.69 4.15 -7.16
CA VAL A 319 -9.43 4.59 -5.76
C VAL A 319 -8.61 5.90 -5.69
N GLY A 320 -8.38 6.55 -6.84
CA GLY A 320 -7.63 7.81 -6.93
C GLY A 320 -6.14 7.64 -7.31
N SER A 321 -5.44 8.77 -7.49
CA SER A 321 -4.01 8.78 -7.82
C SER A 321 -3.15 8.33 -6.64
N GLY A 322 -2.06 7.63 -6.94
CA GLY A 322 -1.07 7.21 -5.94
C GLY A 322 -0.27 5.96 -6.33
N TYR A 323 -0.68 5.21 -7.36
CA TYR A 323 0.18 4.22 -8.03
C TYR A 323 0.80 4.80 -9.31
N TYR A 324 2.13 4.78 -9.41
CA TYR A 324 2.89 5.31 -10.54
C TYR A 324 3.83 4.26 -11.10
N ARG A 325 3.47 3.72 -12.27
CA ARG A 325 4.40 2.94 -13.11
C ARG A 325 5.22 3.87 -14.01
N LEU A 326 6.54 3.91 -13.85
CA LEU A 326 7.47 4.63 -14.71
C LEU A 326 8.34 3.61 -15.44
N ASN A 327 8.28 3.59 -16.77
CA ASN A 327 9.06 2.65 -17.57
C ASN A 327 9.35 3.22 -18.96
N VAL A 328 10.60 3.14 -19.41
CA VAL A 328 11.02 3.64 -20.72
C VAL A 328 10.40 2.77 -21.82
N GLN A 329 9.55 3.39 -22.65
CA GLN A 329 8.74 2.65 -23.63
C GLN A 329 9.48 2.29 -24.91
N GLN A 330 10.42 3.13 -25.35
CA GLN A 330 11.07 3.04 -26.66
C GLN A 330 12.57 3.32 -26.58
N GLY A 331 13.34 2.72 -27.48
CA GLY A 331 14.78 2.91 -27.64
C GLY A 331 15.63 1.81 -26.99
N ILE A 332 15.19 1.25 -25.85
CA ILE A 332 15.98 0.25 -25.12
C ILE A 332 15.54 -1.20 -25.30
N GLN A 333 14.57 -1.48 -26.18
CA GLN A 333 14.02 -2.83 -26.33
C GLN A 333 15.01 -3.84 -26.93
N GLY A 334 16.00 -3.34 -27.67
CA GLY A 334 17.06 -4.13 -28.29
C GLY A 334 18.32 -4.26 -27.46
N VAL A 335 18.39 -3.65 -26.26
CA VAL A 335 19.56 -3.67 -25.39
C VAL A 335 19.55 -4.95 -24.55
N GLU A 336 20.55 -5.82 -24.73
CA GLU A 336 20.64 -7.02 -23.89
C GLU A 336 21.17 -6.67 -22.50
N ALA A 337 20.74 -7.45 -21.49
CA ALA A 337 21.04 -7.23 -20.08
C ALA A 337 22.54 -7.17 -19.72
N SER A 338 23.43 -7.64 -20.61
CA SER A 338 24.88 -7.65 -20.42
C SER A 338 25.68 -6.71 -21.34
N GLU A 339 25.04 -5.97 -22.24
CA GLU A 339 25.72 -5.10 -23.24
C GLU A 339 26.19 -3.78 -22.63
N TRP A 340 27.13 -3.84 -21.68
CA TRP A 340 27.60 -2.68 -20.90
C TRP A 340 28.11 -1.52 -21.77
N GLU A 341 28.57 -1.78 -22.99
CA GLU A 341 28.99 -0.76 -23.97
C GLU A 341 27.84 0.20 -24.35
N ARG A 342 26.58 -0.22 -24.14
CA ARG A 342 25.36 0.54 -24.46
C ARG A 342 24.78 1.31 -23.27
N LEU A 343 25.50 1.42 -22.15
CA LEU A 343 25.05 2.20 -20.99
C LEU A 343 24.72 3.66 -21.35
N ASP A 344 25.51 4.26 -22.25
CA ASP A 344 25.28 5.64 -22.71
C ASP A 344 24.01 5.75 -23.57
N GLU A 345 23.70 4.72 -24.36
CA GLU A 345 22.46 4.61 -25.14
C GLU A 345 21.23 4.50 -24.21
N VAL A 346 21.32 3.65 -23.17
CA VAL A 346 20.27 3.55 -22.13
C VAL A 346 20.04 4.90 -21.47
N ALA A 347 21.11 5.62 -21.11
CA ALA A 347 21.00 6.93 -20.50
C ALA A 347 20.36 7.96 -21.45
N ALA A 348 20.72 7.96 -22.74
CA ALA A 348 20.13 8.84 -23.73
C ALA A 348 18.63 8.60 -23.90
N HIS A 349 18.20 7.34 -24.07
CA HIS A 349 16.78 7.00 -24.19
C HIS A 349 15.99 7.28 -22.92
N THR A 350 16.58 7.08 -21.75
CA THR A 350 15.93 7.41 -20.47
C THR A 350 15.72 8.91 -20.34
N ARG A 351 16.70 9.74 -20.70
CA ARG A 351 16.52 11.21 -20.71
C ARG A 351 15.44 11.64 -21.69
N ALA A 352 15.42 11.08 -22.89
CA ALA A 352 14.37 11.36 -23.87
C ALA A 352 12.96 10.96 -23.35
N TYR A 353 12.84 9.85 -22.62
CA TYR A 353 11.60 9.46 -21.94
C TYR A 353 11.19 10.47 -20.87
N LEU A 354 12.13 10.90 -20.02
CA LEU A 354 11.89 11.91 -18.98
C LEU A 354 11.51 13.28 -19.56
N ASP A 355 11.92 13.56 -20.80
CA ASP A 355 11.59 14.80 -21.49
C ASP A 355 10.15 14.86 -22.06
N GLN A 356 9.45 13.73 -22.12
CA GLN A 356 8.06 13.69 -22.58
C GLN A 356 7.12 14.42 -21.62
N ILE A 357 6.24 15.28 -22.16
CA ILE A 357 5.32 16.12 -21.36
C ILE A 357 4.47 15.27 -20.40
N GLU A 358 3.90 14.17 -20.89
CA GLU A 358 3.07 13.28 -20.08
C GLU A 358 3.85 12.69 -18.90
N VAL A 359 5.12 12.33 -19.11
CA VAL A 359 6.02 11.80 -18.08
C VAL A 359 6.38 12.88 -17.08
N LYS A 360 6.70 14.11 -17.53
CA LYS A 360 6.96 15.24 -16.64
C LYS A 360 5.77 15.51 -15.73
N LEU A 361 4.57 15.64 -16.28
CA LEU A 361 3.34 15.87 -15.51
C LEU A 361 3.00 14.72 -14.54
N LYS A 362 3.38 13.49 -14.90
CA LYS A 362 3.22 12.32 -14.03
C LYS A 362 4.20 12.36 -12.85
N ILE A 363 5.47 12.70 -13.10
CA ILE A 363 6.49 12.86 -12.06
C ILE A 363 6.16 14.04 -11.14
N ASP A 364 5.68 15.17 -11.67
CA ASP A 364 5.30 16.32 -10.84
C ASP A 364 4.18 15.98 -9.85
N ARG A 365 3.17 15.24 -10.30
CA ARG A 365 2.11 14.72 -9.44
C ARG A 365 2.64 13.79 -8.36
N LEU A 366 3.49 12.83 -8.76
CA LEU A 366 4.14 11.91 -7.81
C LEU A 366 4.96 12.66 -6.77
N VAL A 367 5.79 13.62 -7.17
CA VAL A 367 6.62 14.42 -6.26
C VAL A 367 5.75 15.24 -5.31
N GLY A 368 4.65 15.82 -5.80
CA GLY A 368 3.66 16.48 -4.96
C GLY A 368 3.11 15.57 -3.85
N GLU A 369 2.73 14.34 -4.19
CA GLU A 369 2.23 13.35 -3.23
C GLU A 369 3.33 12.86 -2.26
N ILE A 370 4.56 12.62 -2.74
CA ILE A 370 5.72 12.26 -1.91
C ILE A 370 6.02 13.35 -0.87
N SER A 371 6.01 14.62 -1.29
CA SER A 371 6.35 15.76 -0.44
C SER A 371 5.24 16.09 0.55
N GLN A 372 3.97 16.04 0.13
CA GLN A 372 2.83 16.32 1.01
C GLN A 372 2.58 15.19 2.00
N LYS A 373 2.99 13.96 1.67
CA LYS A 373 2.72 12.73 2.44
C LYS A 373 1.25 12.60 2.83
N ALA A 374 0.35 13.03 1.93
CA ALA A 374 -1.09 12.94 2.15
C ALA A 374 -1.50 11.45 2.26
N ALA A 375 -2.19 11.10 3.33
CA ALA A 375 -2.65 9.73 3.57
C ALA A 375 -3.76 9.38 2.58
N VAL A 376 -3.49 8.48 1.62
CA VAL A 376 -4.49 8.08 0.60
C VAL A 376 -5.15 6.75 0.98
N TRP A 377 -4.36 5.72 1.31
CA TRP A 377 -4.89 4.37 1.57
C TRP A 377 -4.32 3.74 2.82
N GLU A 378 -5.14 3.07 3.63
CA GLU A 378 -4.63 2.28 4.75
C GLU A 378 -3.92 1.00 4.25
N THR A 379 -2.80 0.64 4.88
CA THR A 379 -2.01 -0.54 4.51
C THR A 379 -2.78 -1.86 4.57
N SER A 380 -3.89 -1.92 5.31
CA SER A 380 -4.79 -3.06 5.35
C SER A 380 -5.54 -3.34 4.04
N HIS A 381 -5.63 -2.35 3.14
CA HIS A 381 -6.43 -2.42 1.91
C HIS A 381 -5.60 -2.49 0.61
N ILE A 382 -4.27 -2.34 0.68
CA ILE A 382 -3.43 -2.18 -0.53
C ILE A 382 -2.94 -3.50 -1.14
N ASP A 383 -2.89 -4.60 -0.38
CA ASP A 383 -2.30 -5.88 -0.86
C ASP A 383 -3.32 -6.79 -1.58
N GLY A 384 -4.56 -6.33 -1.76
CA GLY A 384 -5.62 -7.05 -2.45
C GLY A 384 -6.26 -8.17 -1.64
N ARG A 385 -5.97 -8.27 -0.33
CA ARG A 385 -6.71 -9.14 0.57
C ARG A 385 -8.05 -8.51 0.90
N VAL A 386 -9.11 -9.32 0.88
CA VAL A 386 -10.40 -8.91 1.42
C VAL A 386 -10.26 -8.87 2.94
N PRO A 387 -10.40 -7.71 3.61
CA PRO A 387 -10.42 -7.69 5.06
C PRO A 387 -11.55 -8.61 5.52
N ILE A 388 -11.27 -9.51 6.47
CA ILE A 388 -12.28 -10.35 7.16
C ILE A 388 -13.11 -9.47 8.13
N ALA A 389 -13.38 -8.23 7.74
CA ALA A 389 -14.32 -7.31 8.36
C ALA A 389 -15.67 -7.34 7.64
N LEU A 390 -15.98 -8.40 6.88
CA LEU A 390 -17.37 -8.78 6.60
C LEU A 390 -18.01 -9.48 7.82
N LYS A 391 -17.83 -8.91 9.01
CA LYS A 391 -18.98 -8.84 9.92
C LYS A 391 -19.82 -7.74 9.32
N VAL A 392 -20.83 -8.11 8.55
CA VAL A 392 -21.86 -7.21 8.00
C VAL A 392 -22.14 -6.14 9.06
N MET A 393 -21.57 -4.94 8.91
CA MET A 393 -22.09 -3.79 9.63
C MET A 393 -23.52 -3.71 9.13
N ARG A 394 -24.47 -3.88 10.03
CA ARG A 394 -25.83 -3.53 9.66
C ARG A 394 -25.79 -2.03 9.45
N ASP A 395 -25.90 -1.59 8.20
CA ASP A 395 -26.02 -0.17 7.84
C ASP A 395 -27.10 0.52 8.70
N ASN A 396 -28.05 -0.25 9.21
CA ASN A 396 -29.07 0.19 10.15
C ASN A 396 -28.93 -0.48 11.52
N ILE A 397 -28.56 0.29 12.55
CA ILE A 397 -28.71 -0.13 13.94
C ILE A 397 -30.19 -0.09 14.31
N ARG A 398 -30.74 -1.25 14.68
CA ARG A 398 -32.09 -1.35 15.24
C ARG A 398 -32.05 -2.22 16.49
N SER A 399 -32.12 -1.56 17.63
CA SER A 399 -32.31 -2.18 18.94
C SER A 399 -33.64 -1.67 19.49
N LEU A 400 -34.74 -2.27 19.07
CA LEU A 400 -36.07 -1.99 19.61
C LEU A 400 -36.64 -3.29 20.19
N PRO A 401 -37.12 -3.30 21.43
CA PRO A 401 -37.97 -4.39 21.90
C PRO A 401 -39.25 -4.45 21.05
N PRO A 402 -39.84 -5.64 20.83
CA PRO A 402 -41.06 -5.77 20.04
C PRO A 402 -42.20 -4.95 20.67
N SER A 403 -42.90 -4.18 19.85
CA SER A 403 -44.16 -3.55 20.29
C SER A 403 -45.22 -4.63 20.55
N SER A 404 -46.13 -4.36 21.48
CA SER A 404 -47.23 -5.28 21.77
C SER A 404 -48.26 -5.23 20.65
N SER A 405 -48.61 -6.40 20.08
CA SER A 405 -49.67 -6.52 19.05
C SER A 405 -51.06 -6.15 19.56
N ARG A 406 -51.24 -6.00 20.88
CA ARG A 406 -52.51 -5.60 21.53
C ARG A 406 -52.57 -4.11 21.89
N PHE A 407 -51.51 -3.35 21.62
CA PHE A 407 -51.52 -1.90 21.88
C PHE A 407 -52.39 -1.20 20.82
N THR A 408 -53.47 -0.58 21.27
CA THR A 408 -54.46 0.13 20.42
C THR A 408 -54.82 1.46 21.08
N GLY A 409 -55.18 2.47 20.28
CA GLY A 409 -55.47 3.81 20.76
C GLY A 409 -54.24 4.72 20.90
N ARG A 410 -54.47 5.97 21.34
CA ARG A 410 -53.45 7.02 21.54
C ARG A 410 -52.76 7.52 20.27
N GLU A 411 -53.46 7.39 19.14
CA GLU A 411 -53.04 7.87 17.82
C GLU A 411 -52.75 9.38 17.86
N GLU A 412 -53.46 10.15 18.68
CA GLU A 412 -53.20 11.58 18.84
C GLU A 412 -51.79 11.89 19.38
N TYR A 413 -51.28 11.08 20.32
CA TYR A 413 -49.98 11.29 20.94
C TYR A 413 -48.86 10.80 20.02
N ILE A 414 -49.09 9.68 19.33
CA ILE A 414 -48.17 9.15 18.31
C ILE A 414 -48.05 10.15 17.15
N ALA A 415 -49.18 10.67 16.66
CA ALA A 415 -49.20 11.67 15.60
C ALA A 415 -48.50 12.97 16.01
N LYS A 416 -48.69 13.43 17.25
CA LYS A 416 -47.97 14.60 17.80
C LYS A 416 -46.47 14.36 17.87
N ALA A 417 -46.03 13.22 18.40
CA ALA A 417 -44.61 12.86 18.47
C ALA A 417 -43.98 12.74 17.07
N ARG A 418 -44.66 12.08 16.14
CA ARG A 418 -44.23 11.95 14.74
C ARG A 418 -44.11 13.31 14.06
N ALA A 419 -45.16 14.15 14.10
CA ALA A 419 -45.12 15.50 13.54
C ALA A 419 -44.00 16.35 14.16
N TYR A 420 -43.73 16.14 15.46
CA TYR A 420 -42.62 16.78 16.14
C TYR A 420 -41.26 16.28 15.68
N PHE A 421 -41.07 15.07 15.12
CA PHE A 421 -39.79 14.67 14.55
C PHE A 421 -39.67 14.99 13.05
N THR A 422 -40.79 15.10 12.32
CA THR A 422 -40.80 15.35 10.87
C THR A 422 -40.88 16.82 10.43
N SER A 423 -41.28 17.74 11.31
CA SER A 423 -41.38 19.17 10.97
C SER A 423 -40.00 19.82 10.77
N GLY A 424 -39.66 20.24 9.55
CA GLY A 424 -38.31 20.60 9.07
C GLY A 424 -37.56 21.73 9.80
N SER A 425 -37.11 21.48 11.03
CA SER A 425 -36.27 22.38 11.83
C SER A 425 -34.87 21.79 12.03
N GLN A 426 -33.84 22.63 11.89
CA GLN A 426 -32.43 22.23 12.05
C GLN A 426 -32.07 22.14 13.54
N GLY A 427 -31.64 20.97 14.02
CA GLY A 427 -31.08 20.80 15.36
C GLY A 427 -31.49 19.50 16.08
N ARG A 428 -30.96 19.28 17.29
CA ARG A 428 -31.34 18.16 18.17
C ARG A 428 -32.78 18.36 18.65
N ARG A 429 -33.62 17.34 18.45
CA ARG A 429 -35.05 17.36 18.84
C ARG A 429 -35.27 16.43 20.02
N VAL A 430 -36.00 16.89 21.04
CA VAL A 430 -36.28 16.13 22.25
C VAL A 430 -37.77 16.16 22.53
N PHE A 431 -38.41 15.00 22.53
CA PHE A 431 -39.83 14.83 22.84
C PHE A 431 -39.96 14.04 24.14
N VAL A 432 -40.67 14.60 25.12
CA VAL A 432 -40.80 14.02 26.46
C VAL A 432 -42.18 13.41 26.64
N LEU A 433 -42.23 12.11 26.90
CA LEU A 433 -43.44 11.39 27.30
C LEU A 433 -43.44 11.23 28.82
N TYR A 434 -44.41 11.82 29.51
CA TYR A 434 -44.55 11.76 30.97
C TYR A 434 -45.97 11.34 31.37
N GLY A 435 -46.13 10.85 32.60
CA GLY A 435 -47.40 10.34 33.12
C GLY A 435 -47.20 9.16 34.09
N LEU A 436 -48.29 8.70 34.71
CA LEU A 436 -48.27 7.61 35.69
C LEU A 436 -47.61 6.32 35.14
N GLY A 437 -47.07 5.51 36.05
CA GLY A 437 -46.62 4.14 35.74
C GLY A 437 -47.75 3.34 35.10
N GLY A 438 -47.43 2.51 34.11
CA GLY A 438 -48.44 1.72 33.38
C GLY A 438 -49.28 2.49 32.36
N ALA A 439 -49.12 3.82 32.23
CA ALA A 439 -49.83 4.61 31.24
C ALA A 439 -49.37 4.38 29.77
N GLY A 440 -48.63 3.32 29.45
CA GLY A 440 -48.27 2.98 28.06
C GLY A 440 -47.25 3.90 27.38
N LYS A 441 -46.50 4.72 28.12
CA LYS A 441 -45.50 5.66 27.58
C LYS A 441 -44.47 4.99 26.66
N THR A 442 -43.88 3.90 27.13
CA THR A 442 -42.92 3.09 26.36
C THR A 442 -43.53 2.57 25.07
N GLN A 443 -44.79 2.12 25.09
CA GLN A 443 -45.47 1.63 23.88
C GLN A 443 -45.75 2.76 22.87
N ILE A 444 -46.07 3.98 23.33
CA ILE A 444 -46.19 5.16 22.44
C ILE A 444 -44.84 5.45 21.77
N ALA A 445 -43.73 5.42 22.53
CA ALA A 445 -42.39 5.67 21.99
C ALA A 445 -41.98 4.60 20.96
N LEU A 446 -42.19 3.32 21.27
CA LEU A 446 -41.90 2.21 20.36
C LEU A 446 -42.72 2.29 19.07
N ARG A 447 -44.02 2.58 19.17
CA ARG A 447 -44.89 2.72 18.00
C ARG A 447 -44.52 3.91 17.12
N CYS A 448 -44.16 5.04 17.74
CA CYS A 448 -43.66 6.20 17.00
C CYS A 448 -42.33 5.88 16.29
N ALA A 449 -41.42 5.15 16.94
CA ALA A 449 -40.17 4.70 16.33
C ALA A 449 -40.38 3.73 15.17
N GLU A 450 -41.40 2.86 15.23
CA GLU A 450 -41.82 2.01 14.11
C GLU A 450 -42.33 2.83 12.93
N GLU A 451 -43.14 3.87 13.16
CA GLU A 451 -43.67 4.73 12.08
C GLU A 451 -42.58 5.62 11.45
N LEU A 452 -41.56 6.02 12.22
CA LEU A 452 -40.43 6.81 11.72
C LEU A 452 -39.34 5.95 11.04
N ARG A 453 -39.57 4.63 10.90
CA ARG A 453 -38.63 3.64 10.37
C ARG A 453 -37.97 4.02 9.05
N GLU A 454 -38.71 4.62 8.12
CA GLU A 454 -38.21 4.98 6.79
C GLU A 454 -37.40 6.29 6.78
N GLN A 455 -37.66 7.17 7.74
CA GLN A 455 -37.06 8.50 7.82
C GLN A 455 -35.85 8.55 8.76
N LEU A 456 -35.87 7.73 9.81
CA LEU A 456 -34.82 7.58 10.81
C LEU A 456 -34.37 6.11 10.80
N PRO A 457 -33.40 5.75 9.94
CA PRO A 457 -33.00 4.37 9.75
C PRO A 457 -32.35 3.73 10.98
N HIS A 458 -31.76 4.55 11.87
CA HIS A 458 -31.04 4.11 13.05
C HIS A 458 -31.85 4.39 14.31
N VAL A 459 -32.29 3.33 15.00
CA VAL A 459 -33.08 3.44 16.22
C VAL A 459 -32.45 2.65 17.34
N MET A 460 -32.22 3.32 18.46
CA MET A 460 -31.58 2.77 19.66
C MET A 460 -32.51 2.92 20.86
N PHE A 461 -32.87 1.80 21.48
CA PHE A 461 -33.55 1.78 22.77
C PHE A 461 -32.53 1.61 23.89
N VAL A 462 -32.55 2.51 24.86
CA VAL A 462 -31.62 2.55 25.98
C VAL A 462 -32.41 2.67 27.28
N ASP A 463 -32.14 1.76 28.21
CA ASP A 463 -32.64 1.88 29.58
C ASP A 463 -31.87 2.98 30.30
N ALA A 464 -32.58 4.05 30.64
CA ALA A 464 -32.06 5.25 31.29
C ALA A 464 -32.36 5.31 32.80
N SER A 465 -32.68 4.15 33.40
CA SER A 465 -32.89 3.98 34.85
C SER A 465 -31.70 4.42 35.71
N SER A 466 -30.47 4.29 35.20
CA SER A 466 -29.23 4.75 35.83
C SER A 466 -28.13 5.01 34.80
N GLU A 467 -27.07 5.73 35.19
CA GLU A 467 -25.89 5.93 34.33
C GLU A 467 -25.25 4.60 33.90
N GLN A 468 -25.19 3.63 34.81
CA GLN A 468 -24.65 2.29 34.54
C GLN A 468 -25.55 1.50 33.56
N SER A 469 -26.88 1.65 33.67
CA SER A 469 -27.85 1.05 32.73
C SER A 469 -27.69 1.62 31.32
N ILE A 470 -27.42 2.92 31.20
CA ILE A 470 -27.17 3.59 29.92
C ILE A 470 -25.88 3.04 29.29
N GLN A 471 -24.77 3.00 30.03
CA GLN A 471 -23.50 2.46 29.53
C GLN A 471 -23.64 0.99 29.12
N THR A 472 -24.34 0.17 29.91
CA THR A 472 -24.59 -1.24 29.62
C THR A 472 -25.42 -1.41 28.34
N SER A 473 -26.52 -0.64 28.20
CA SER A 473 -27.38 -0.66 27.01
C SER A 473 -26.61 -0.23 25.76
N LEU A 474 -25.83 0.85 25.83
CA LEU A 474 -25.01 1.33 24.71
C LEU A 474 -23.90 0.35 24.33
N THR A 475 -23.30 -0.34 25.31
CA THR A 475 -22.31 -1.39 25.05
C THR A 475 -22.95 -2.61 24.38
N ALA A 476 -24.13 -3.03 24.83
CA ALA A 476 -24.90 -4.09 24.18
C ALA A 476 -25.30 -3.73 22.75
N ILE A 477 -25.63 -2.47 22.48
CA ILE A 477 -25.87 -1.95 21.12
C ILE A 477 -24.59 -2.01 20.28
N ALA A 478 -23.44 -1.62 20.85
CA ALA A 478 -22.14 -1.66 20.17
C ALA A 478 -21.81 -3.09 19.72
N MET A 479 -21.88 -4.04 20.67
CA MET A 479 -21.57 -5.44 20.42
C MET A 479 -22.59 -6.10 19.50
N GLY A 480 -23.89 -5.87 19.72
CA GLY A 480 -24.98 -6.48 18.95
C GLY A 480 -25.07 -6.01 17.50
N ASN A 481 -24.50 -4.84 17.19
CA ASN A 481 -24.46 -4.29 15.83
C ASN A 481 -23.04 -4.26 15.23
N ASN A 482 -22.07 -4.85 15.91
CA ASN A 482 -20.65 -4.87 15.51
C ASN A 482 -20.05 -3.48 15.25
N VAL A 483 -20.45 -2.49 16.07
CA VAL A 483 -19.94 -1.11 16.00
C VAL A 483 -18.68 -0.93 16.87
N GLY A 484 -18.53 -1.75 17.92
CA GLY A 484 -17.39 -1.72 18.82
C GLY A 484 -17.62 -2.57 20.07
N GLU A 485 -16.74 -2.44 21.05
CA GLU A 485 -16.76 -3.21 22.30
C GLU A 485 -17.16 -2.37 23.52
N SER A 486 -17.33 -1.06 23.35
CA SER A 486 -17.64 -0.13 24.44
C SER A 486 -18.79 0.82 24.09
N TYR A 487 -19.42 1.40 25.12
CA TYR A 487 -20.44 2.46 24.94
C TYR A 487 -19.89 3.69 24.20
N LEU A 488 -18.58 3.99 24.33
CA LEU A 488 -17.92 5.09 23.63
C LEU A 488 -17.95 4.88 22.11
N ASP A 489 -17.90 3.63 21.65
CA ASP A 489 -17.95 3.31 20.23
C ASP A 489 -19.35 3.59 19.66
N THR A 490 -20.41 3.28 20.42
CA THR A 490 -21.78 3.67 20.07
C THR A 490 -21.94 5.19 20.02
N LEU A 491 -21.38 5.94 20.98
CA LEU A 491 -21.46 7.40 20.98
C LEU A 491 -20.69 8.03 19.80
N LYS A 492 -19.49 7.53 19.48
CA LYS A 492 -18.72 7.96 18.31
C LYS A 492 -19.50 7.70 17.01
N TRP A 493 -20.08 6.51 16.89
CA TRP A 493 -20.89 6.12 15.73
C TRP A 493 -22.12 7.03 15.58
N MET A 494 -22.80 7.35 16.69
CA MET A 494 -23.91 8.32 16.70
C MET A 494 -23.46 9.72 16.28
N GLY A 495 -22.25 10.15 16.66
CA GLY A 495 -21.68 11.42 16.24
C GLY A 495 -21.53 11.54 14.71
N GLN A 496 -21.21 10.43 14.04
CA GLN A 496 -21.08 10.36 12.58
C GLN A 496 -22.45 10.32 11.87
N HIS A 497 -23.48 9.74 12.51
CA HIS A 497 -24.82 9.51 11.93
C HIS A 497 -25.93 10.36 12.58
N GLY A 498 -25.56 11.45 13.28
CA GLY A 498 -26.45 12.12 14.23
C GLY A 498 -27.74 12.71 13.65
N ARG A 499 -27.84 12.93 12.33
CA ARG A 499 -29.04 13.46 11.67
C ARG A 499 -30.09 12.38 11.34
N THR A 500 -29.71 11.10 11.39
CA THR A 500 -30.54 9.96 10.99
C THR A 500 -30.81 8.99 12.15
N CYS A 501 -30.46 9.39 13.38
CA CYS A 501 -30.56 8.57 14.59
C CYS A 501 -31.73 8.99 15.50
N LEU A 502 -32.53 8.02 15.93
CA LEU A 502 -33.54 8.15 16.98
C LEU A 502 -33.09 7.39 18.23
N LEU A 503 -32.95 8.10 19.34
CA LEU A 503 -32.62 7.52 20.65
C LEU A 503 -33.87 7.54 21.54
N VAL A 504 -34.32 6.36 21.96
CA VAL A 504 -35.41 6.18 22.93
C VAL A 504 -34.78 5.91 24.29
N LEU A 505 -34.97 6.84 25.22
CA LEU A 505 -34.53 6.72 26.61
C LEU A 505 -35.74 6.34 27.46
N ASP A 506 -35.79 5.12 27.97
CA ASP A 506 -36.89 4.61 28.81
C ASP A 506 -36.49 4.66 30.29
N ASN A 507 -37.47 4.80 31.20
CA ASN A 507 -37.23 4.88 32.66
C ASN A 507 -36.27 6.01 33.12
N ALA A 508 -36.22 7.13 32.40
CA ALA A 508 -35.43 8.30 32.77
C ALA A 508 -36.07 9.11 33.92
N ASP A 509 -36.13 8.52 35.12
CA ASP A 509 -36.82 9.12 36.28
C ASP A 509 -35.98 10.19 37.00
N ASP A 510 -34.64 10.16 36.88
CA ASP A 510 -33.72 11.16 37.44
C ASP A 510 -33.02 11.98 36.33
N PRO A 511 -33.24 13.30 36.23
CA PRO A 511 -32.54 14.16 35.27
C PRO A 511 -31.01 14.13 35.38
N LYS A 512 -30.44 13.71 36.52
CA LYS A 512 -28.99 13.56 36.70
C LYS A 512 -28.40 12.38 35.92
N SER A 513 -29.17 11.33 35.64
CA SER A 513 -28.70 10.15 34.88
C SER A 513 -28.42 10.48 33.41
N LEU A 514 -28.92 11.62 32.92
CA LEU A 514 -28.81 12.07 31.53
C LEU A 514 -27.60 12.99 31.25
N GLN A 515 -26.61 13.06 32.15
CA GLN A 515 -25.43 13.94 32.02
C GLN A 515 -24.29 13.38 31.15
N LEU A 516 -24.47 12.20 30.55
CA LEU A 516 -23.50 11.54 29.65
C LEU A 516 -23.23 12.31 28.36
#